data_AF-A0A8J6QLV3-F1
#
_entry.id   AF-A0A8J6QLV3-F1
#
_cell.length_a   1.000
_cell.length_b   1.000
_cell.length_c   1.000
_cell.angle_alpha   90.00
_cell.angle_beta   90.00
_cell.angle_gamma   90.00
#
_symmetry.space_group_name_H-M   'P 1'
#
loop_
_entity.id
_entity.type
_entity.pdbx_description
1 polymer ?
#
loop_
_entity_poly.entity_id
_entity_poly.type
_entity_poly.pdbx_seq_one_letter_code
_entity_poly.pdbx_strand_id
1 'polypeptide(L)' 'MTRTRDFHRFHRWTAQLRRRSLRNALPEPREGELQPTYPVSEVRCREWQRDQLHDLTELEEREAIA' A
#
# COMPACT_ATOMS: atom_id res chain seq x y z
N MET A 1 -0.02 -21.53 9.27
CA MET A 1 -0.32 -20.37 8.41
C MET A 1 -1.56 -20.68 7.60
N THR A 2 -2.64 -19.91 7.75
CA THR A 2 -3.88 -20.14 6.99
C THR A 2 -3.71 -19.70 5.54
N ARG A 3 -4.14 -20.54 4.59
CA ARG A 3 -4.02 -20.36 3.12
C ARG A 3 -4.52 -18.99 2.61
N THR A 4 -5.45 -18.39 3.34
CA THR A 4 -5.97 -17.03 3.12
C THR A 4 -4.96 -15.92 3.40
N ARG A 5 -4.03 -16.08 4.35
CA ARG A 5 -3.01 -15.06 4.69
C ARG A 5 -2.01 -14.86 3.56
N ASP A 6 -1.50 -15.97 3.03
CA ASP A 6 -0.50 -15.93 1.96
C ASP A 6 -1.11 -15.40 0.66
N PHE A 7 -2.40 -15.69 0.42
CA PHE A 7 -3.17 -15.11 -0.67
C PHE A 7 -3.29 -13.59 -0.56
N HIS A 8 -3.70 -13.04 0.59
CA HIS A 8 -3.79 -11.58 0.77
C HIS A 8 -2.42 -10.90 0.67
N ARG A 9 -1.37 -11.51 1.24
CA ARG A 9 0.01 -11.00 1.12
C ARG A 9 0.46 -10.94 -0.34
N PHE A 10 0.20 -11.99 -1.12
CA PHE A 10 0.51 -12.02 -2.55
C PHE A 10 -0.26 -10.96 -3.34
N HIS A 11 -1.55 -10.78 -3.06
CA HIS A 11 -2.38 -9.75 -3.70
C HIS A 11 -1.94 -8.33 -3.34
N ARG A 12 -1.50 -8.08 -2.09
CA ARG A 12 -0.93 -6.78 -1.69
C ARG A 12 0.39 -6.51 -2.40
N TRP A 13 1.30 -7.47 -2.38
CA TRP A 13 2.59 -7.35 -3.05
C TRP A 13 2.43 -7.08 -4.55
N THR A 14 1.57 -7.83 -5.23
CA THR A 14 1.29 -7.62 -6.67
C THR A 14 0.62 -6.28 -6.95
N ALA A 15 -0.30 -5.81 -6.09
CA ALA A 15 -0.90 -4.49 -6.22
C ALA A 15 0.14 -3.37 -6.07
N GLN A 16 1.08 -3.49 -5.13
CA GLN A 16 2.16 -2.53 -4.94
C GLN A 16 3.09 -2.48 -6.16
N LEU A 17 3.44 -3.65 -6.72
CA LEU A 17 4.24 -3.76 -7.94
C LEU A 17 3.56 -3.10 -9.14
N ARG A 18 2.25 -3.34 -9.32
CA ARG A 18 1.43 -2.72 -10.38
C ARG A 18 1.36 -1.21 -10.24
N ARG A 19 1.13 -0.68 -9.03
CA ARG A 19 1.10 0.77 -8.77
C ARG A 19 2.46 1.41 -9.10
N ARG A 20 3.57 0.75 -8.77
CA ARG A 20 4.93 1.23 -9.12
C ARG A 20 5.14 1.24 -10.63
N SER A 21 4.76 0.16 -11.32
CA SER A 21 4.85 0.07 -12.78
C SER A 21 4.00 1.13 -13.47
N LEU A 22 2.77 1.34 -13.01
CA LEU A 22 1.88 2.37 -13.55
C LEU A 22 2.45 3.78 -13.36
N ARG A 23 3.01 4.10 -12.20
CA ARG A 23 3.67 5.41 -11.99
C ARG A 23 4.85 5.66 -12.91
N ASN A 24 5.59 4.62 -13.29
CA ASN A 24 6.70 4.76 -14.24
C ASN A 24 6.21 4.88 -15.70
N ALA A 25 5.00 4.40 -15.99
CA ALA A 25 4.39 4.42 -17.31
C ALA A 25 3.49 5.63 -17.54
N LEU A 26 3.04 6.31 -16.47
CA LEU A 26 2.26 7.53 -16.55
C LEU A 26 3.20 8.71 -16.88
N PRO A 27 2.90 9.52 -17.91
CA PRO A 27 3.70 10.69 -18.26
C PRO A 27 3.69 11.73 -17.13
N GLU A 28 4.72 12.59 -17.09
CA GLU A 28 4.82 13.63 -16.05
C GLU A 28 3.56 14.53 -16.01
N PRO A 29 3.18 15.03 -14.81
CA PRO A 29 1.99 15.87 -14.66
C PRO A 29 2.07 17.08 -15.58
N ARG A 30 1.05 17.28 -16.41
CA ARG A 30 0.99 18.44 -17.31
C ARG A 30 0.76 19.73 -16.51
N GLU A 31 1.26 20.85 -17.01
CA GLU A 31 1.01 22.17 -16.43
C GLU A 31 -0.51 22.39 -16.22
N GLY A 32 -0.95 22.41 -14.96
CA GLY A 32 -2.36 22.52 -14.58
C GLY A 32 -2.90 21.34 -13.72
N GLU A 33 -2.15 20.25 -13.58
CA GLU A 33 -2.51 19.18 -12.65
C GLU A 33 -2.26 19.59 -11.19
N LEU A 34 -3.19 19.25 -10.30
CA LEU A 34 -3.08 19.50 -8.86
C LEU A 34 -1.77 18.89 -8.36
N GLN A 35 -0.81 19.77 -8.05
CA GLN A 35 0.44 19.37 -7.44
C GLN A 35 0.13 18.63 -6.14
N PRO A 36 0.83 17.51 -5.85
CA PRO A 36 0.67 16.82 -4.59
C PRO A 36 0.81 17.80 -3.43
N THR A 37 -0.23 17.92 -2.60
CA THR A 37 -0.24 18.82 -1.44
C THR A 37 0.86 18.46 -0.43
N TYR A 38 1.37 17.23 -0.51
CA TYR A 38 2.45 16.71 0.32
C TYR A 38 3.61 16.20 -0.54
N PRO A 39 4.87 16.37 -0.09
CA PRO A 39 6.02 15.76 -0.70
C PRO A 39 5.81 14.26 -0.94
N VAL A 40 6.27 13.76 -2.09
CA VAL A 40 6.13 12.33 -2.46
C VAL A 40 6.73 11.40 -1.41
N SER A 41 7.77 11.83 -0.70
CA SER A 41 8.38 11.12 0.43
C SER A 41 7.43 10.94 1.62
N GLU A 42 6.65 11.97 1.97
CA GLU A 42 5.68 11.92 3.06
C GLU A 42 4.51 10.98 2.73
N VAL A 43 4.04 11.02 1.48
CA VAL A 43 2.99 10.10 1.01
C VAL A 43 3.46 8.64 1.09
N ARG A 44 4.72 8.36 0.73
CA ARG A 44 5.31 7.02 0.84
C ARG A 44 5.41 6.53 2.28
N CYS A 45 5.82 7.42 3.20
CA CYS A 45 5.91 7.10 4.62
C CYS A 45 4.53 6.75 5.20
N ARG A 46 3.51 7.55 4.88
CA ARG A 46 2.13 7.33 5.33
C ARG A 46 1.53 6.02 4.81
N GLU A 47 1.71 5.70 3.54
CA GLU A 47 1.20 4.43 2.99
C GLU A 47 1.91 3.23 3.61
N TRP A 48 3.23 3.30 3.82
CA TRP A 48 3.96 2.24 4.52
C TRP A 48 3.49 2.05 5.97
N GLN A 49 3.30 3.15 6.70
CA GLN A 49 2.75 3.11 8.06
C GLN A 49 1.35 2.50 8.09
N ARG A 50 0.50 2.84 7.12
CA ARG A 50 -0.86 2.30 7.02
C ARG A 50 -0.86 0.80 6.74
N ASP A 51 0.04 0.33 5.89
CA ASP A 51 0.21 -1.10 5.63
C ASP A 51 0.67 -1.85 6.89
N GLN A 52 1.64 -1.30 7.63
CA GLN A 52 2.09 -1.87 8.90
C GLN A 52 0.98 -1.92 9.96
N LEU A 53 0.19 -0.86 10.07
CA LEU A 53 -0.93 -0.80 11.00
C LEU A 53 -1.97 -1.87 10.67
N HIS A 54 -2.30 -2.03 9.39
CA HIS A 54 -3.24 -3.05 8.93
C HIS A 54 -2.76 -4.48 9.25
N ASP A 55 -1.46 -4.74 9.09
CA ASP A 55 -0.87 -6.05 9.43
C ASP A 55 -0.96 -6.33 10.95
N LEU A 56 -0.78 -5.31 11.79
CA LEU A 56 -0.94 -5.42 13.25
C LEU A 56 -2.40 -5.64 13.65
N THR A 57 -3.35 -4.90 13.06
CA THR A 57 -4.78 -5.06 13.34
C THR A 57 -5.29 -6.45 12.92
N GLU A 58 -4.87 -6.96 11.76
CA GLU A 58 -5.22 -8.33 11.34
C GLU A 58 -4.66 -9.41 12.28
N LEU A 59 -3.55 -9.12 12.94
CA LEU A 59 -2.92 -10.04 13.89
C LEU A 59 -3.69 -10.02 15.22
N GLU A 60 -4.04 -8.84 15.71
CA GLU A 60 -4.84 -8.64 16.92
C GLU A 60 -6.26 -9.26 16.79
N GLU A 61 -6.94 -9.06 15.65
CA GLU A 61 -8.25 -9.66 15.39
C GLU A 61 -8.21 -11.19 15.42
N ARG A 62 -7.09 -11.81 15.02
CA ARG A 62 -6.92 -13.27 15.08
C ARG A 62 -6.65 -13.76 16.49
N GLU A 63 -5.89 -13.01 17.27
CA GLU A 63 -5.62 -13.34 18.68
C GLU A 63 -6.88 -13.18 19.54
N ALA A 64 -7.78 -12.25 19.20
CA ALA A 64 -9.05 -12.06 19.91
C ALA A 64 -10.10 -13.17 19.63
N ILE A 65 -9.95 -13.91 18.53
CA ILE A 65 -10.88 -14.99 18.11
C ILE A 65 -10.38 -16.38 18.56
N ALA A 66 -9.10 -16.51 18.92
CA ALA A 66 -8.47 -17.75 19.37
C ALA A 66 -8.66 -17.98 20.87
#